data_AF-A0A6A3GB07-F1
#
_entry.id   AF-A0A6A3GB07-F1
#
_cell.length_a   1.000
_cell.length_b   1.000
_cell.length_c   1.000
_cell.angle_alpha   90.00
_cell.angle_beta   90.00
_cell.angle_gamma   90.00
#
_symmetry.space_group_name_H-M   'P 1'
#
loop_
_entity.id
_entity.type
_entity.pdbx_description
1 polymer ?
#
loop_
_entity_poly.entity_id
_entity_poly.type
_entity_poly.pdbx_seq_one_letter_code
_entity_poly.pdbx_strand_id
1 'polypeptide(L)'
;EDEGAVALLARAGVSALNVEPTCALPSEEDAVLDYLRTSGIETKQDPVTSDKDLPSYEQFVYALLAIKYVNEPQTYKQAIASGEAAQWGKAMDCEIHSHEENETWVLVPRPRGRNILKNRWVYVIKYKPDGSVDRFKARLVIKGFLQKYGIDYTEIFAPVVRMEILRLLIALAAAMDWEVEQMDVKTAFLNGFLEEEIYMEQPVGYVQPGKEDHVWVLKKSLYGLKQAPRVWYYTFYEAMMAEGFVQLIKDHCVFIKTRGKEICIISVYVDDLLVIGSKAFVSEMKDILKRRFQMTDLGGVSYLLGWHIERRRSERIIFVHQEKYATKVLDRFGLAQCRP
;
A
#
# COMPACT_ATOMS: atom_id res chain seq x y z
N GLU A 1 6.46 34.94 -14.09
CA GLU A 1 6.30 34.38 -12.73
C GLU A 1 6.50 32.86 -12.67
N ASP A 2 6.21 32.10 -13.74
CA ASP A 2 6.44 30.63 -13.81
C ASP A 2 7.91 30.14 -13.73
N GLU A 3 8.89 30.97 -14.10
CA GLU A 3 10.32 30.57 -14.05
C GLU A 3 10.84 30.37 -12.63
N GLY A 4 10.22 31.02 -11.64
CA GLY A 4 10.68 31.00 -10.25
C GLY A 4 10.52 29.65 -9.58
N ALA A 5 9.37 28.99 -9.72
CA ALA A 5 9.08 27.73 -9.04
C ALA A 5 9.89 26.55 -9.61
N VAL A 6 10.03 26.50 -10.94
CA VAL A 6 10.84 25.48 -11.63
C VAL A 6 12.32 25.64 -11.27
N ALA A 7 12.82 26.89 -11.22
CA ALA A 7 14.19 27.17 -10.80
C ALA A 7 14.41 26.92 -9.29
N LEU A 8 13.40 27.12 -8.44
CA LEU A 8 13.50 26.87 -6.99
C LEU A 8 13.61 25.38 -6.69
N LEU A 9 12.83 24.53 -7.37
CA LEU A 9 12.91 23.07 -7.22
C LEU A 9 14.22 22.51 -7.77
N ALA A 10 14.73 23.07 -8.87
CA ALA A 10 16.05 22.73 -9.41
C ALA A 10 17.21 23.14 -8.46
N ARG A 11 17.09 24.28 -7.77
CA ARG A 11 18.09 24.77 -6.81
C ARG A 11 18.04 24.08 -5.44
N ALA A 12 16.87 23.64 -4.99
CA ALA A 12 16.69 22.93 -3.73
C ALA A 12 17.41 21.56 -3.69
N GLY A 13 17.82 21.04 -4.86
CA GLY A 13 18.65 19.84 -4.99
C GLY A 13 20.14 19.99 -4.64
N VAL A 14 20.63 21.17 -4.21
CA VAL A 14 22.09 21.40 -4.07
C VAL A 14 22.55 21.92 -2.70
N SER A 15 21.69 22.33 -1.78
CA SER A 15 22.15 22.91 -0.50
C SER A 15 21.73 22.12 0.74
N ALA A 16 22.73 21.57 1.41
CA ALA A 16 22.67 20.83 2.67
C ALA A 16 22.19 21.69 3.85
N LEU A 17 21.35 21.11 4.70
CA LEU A 17 21.15 21.53 6.09
C LEU A 17 21.16 20.26 6.93
N ASN A 18 22.21 20.14 7.74
CA ASN A 18 22.45 19.03 8.66
C ASN A 18 21.42 19.07 9.79
N VAL A 19 20.60 18.01 9.89
CA VAL A 19 19.92 17.63 11.13
C VAL A 19 19.91 16.10 11.18
N GLU A 20 20.43 15.55 12.26
CA GLU A 20 20.50 14.10 12.52
C GLU A 20 19.10 13.47 12.64
N PRO A 21 18.85 12.27 12.08
CA PRO A 21 17.57 11.60 12.23
C PRO A 21 17.58 10.70 13.47
N THR A 22 16.99 11.16 14.56
CA THR A 22 16.53 10.29 15.66
C THR A 22 15.00 10.28 15.70
N CYS A 23 14.41 9.15 15.31
CA CYS A 23 13.37 8.41 16.04
C CYS A 23 12.57 7.54 15.08
N ALA A 24 12.46 6.25 15.41
CA ALA A 24 11.46 5.36 14.85
C ALA A 24 10.06 5.93 15.14
N LEU A 25 9.21 5.97 14.13
CA LEU A 25 7.81 6.37 14.30
C LEU A 25 6.98 5.18 14.80
N PRO A 26 6.04 5.40 15.73
CA PRO A 26 5.24 4.33 16.31
C PRO A 26 4.17 3.83 15.32
N SER A 27 3.72 2.59 15.49
CA SER A 27 2.61 2.04 14.70
C SER A 27 1.29 2.78 14.99
N GLU A 28 0.25 2.63 14.14
CA GLU A 28 -1.08 3.22 14.39
C GLU A 28 -1.65 2.85 15.78
N GLU A 29 -1.27 1.69 16.32
CA GLU A 29 -1.63 1.24 17.66
C GLU A 29 -0.93 2.05 18.75
N ASP A 30 0.35 2.37 18.54
CA ASP A 30 1.14 3.16 19.48
C ASP A 30 0.72 4.64 19.49
N ALA A 31 0.29 5.20 18.35
CA ALA A 31 -0.25 6.57 18.27
C ALA A 31 -1.58 6.72 19.03
N VAL A 32 -2.42 5.68 19.02
CA VAL A 32 -3.66 5.63 19.81
C VAL A 32 -3.34 5.47 21.29
N LEU A 33 -2.37 4.63 21.67
CA LEU A 33 -1.93 4.46 23.05
C LEU A 33 -1.27 5.72 23.63
N ASP A 34 -0.53 6.47 22.83
CA ASP A 34 0.14 7.71 23.25
C ASP A 34 -0.86 8.87 23.42
N TYR A 35 -1.88 8.95 22.55
CA TYR A 35 -3.02 9.87 22.72
C TYR A 35 -3.83 9.56 23.99
N LEU A 36 -4.02 8.27 24.30
CA LEU A 36 -4.75 7.86 25.51
C LEU A 36 -3.94 8.11 26.80
N ARG A 37 -2.60 7.95 26.79
CA ARG A 37 -1.73 8.26 27.94
C ARG A 37 -1.62 9.75 28.25
N THR A 38 -1.69 10.59 27.22
CA THR A 38 -1.55 12.05 27.35
C THR A 38 -2.88 12.77 27.63
N SER A 39 -4.01 12.12 27.36
CA SER A 39 -5.33 12.78 27.43
C SER A 39 -5.87 13.03 28.85
N GLY A 40 -5.25 12.49 29.92
CA GLY A 40 -5.45 12.96 31.29
C GLY A 40 -6.91 13.20 31.72
N ILE A 41 -7.86 12.38 31.24
CA ILE A 41 -9.27 12.56 31.54
C ILE A 41 -9.53 12.01 32.94
N GLU A 42 -9.40 12.87 33.95
CA GLU A 42 -9.98 12.65 35.27
C GLU A 42 -11.49 12.51 35.15
N THR A 43 -11.99 11.28 35.26
CA THR A 43 -13.42 11.03 35.38
C THR A 43 -13.89 11.48 36.77
N LYS A 44 -14.73 12.52 36.82
CA LYS A 44 -15.55 12.81 38.01
C LYS A 44 -16.35 11.56 38.35
N GLN A 45 -16.03 10.95 39.49
CA GLN A 45 -16.84 9.93 40.12
C GLN A 45 -18.17 10.54 40.55
N ASP A 46 -19.27 9.88 40.18
CA ASP A 46 -20.46 9.76 41.04
C ASP A 46 -21.20 8.46 40.66
N PRO A 47 -21.94 7.84 41.59
CA PRO A 47 -21.68 6.43 41.89
C PRO A 47 -22.83 5.47 41.53
N VAL A 48 -22.46 4.19 41.53
CA VAL A 48 -23.30 2.98 41.62
C VAL A 48 -23.82 2.41 40.30
N THR A 49 -22.99 1.55 39.70
CA THR A 49 -23.31 0.12 39.51
C THR A 49 -22.02 -0.69 39.70
N SER A 50 -22.12 -1.87 40.30
CA SER A 50 -20.96 -2.66 40.74
C SER A 50 -20.08 -3.11 39.57
N ASP A 51 -18.87 -2.56 39.55
CA ASP A 51 -17.89 -2.57 38.47
C ASP A 51 -17.00 -3.84 38.49
N LYS A 52 -17.60 -5.04 38.37
CA LYS A 52 -16.82 -6.30 38.36
C LYS A 52 -17.05 -7.26 37.20
N ASP A 53 -18.02 -7.02 36.32
CA ASP A 53 -18.31 -7.92 35.19
C ASP A 53 -18.46 -7.23 33.83
N LEU A 54 -18.22 -5.91 33.71
CA LEU A 54 -18.17 -5.28 32.38
C LEU A 54 -16.80 -5.53 31.73
N PRO A 55 -16.74 -6.05 30.49
CA PRO A 55 -15.49 -6.10 29.73
C PRO A 55 -14.92 -4.69 29.67
N SER A 56 -13.62 -4.55 29.91
CA SER A 56 -12.96 -3.25 29.73
C SER A 56 -13.29 -2.70 28.34
N TYR A 57 -13.38 -1.38 28.20
CA TYR A 57 -13.68 -0.71 26.92
C TYR A 57 -12.77 -1.21 25.78
N GLU A 58 -11.50 -1.52 26.09
CA GLU A 58 -10.57 -2.17 25.16
C GLU A 58 -11.04 -3.55 24.70
N GLN A 59 -11.48 -4.42 25.60
CA GLN A 59 -12.02 -5.75 25.26
C GLN A 59 -13.28 -5.66 24.38
N PHE A 60 -14.13 -4.65 24.59
CA PHE A 60 -15.31 -4.42 23.76
C PHE A 60 -14.94 -3.98 22.34
N VAL A 61 -13.95 -3.10 22.20
CA VAL A 61 -13.39 -2.68 20.90
C VAL A 61 -12.74 -3.85 20.16
N TYR A 62 -11.99 -4.72 20.87
CA TYR A 62 -11.42 -5.94 20.30
C TYR A 62 -12.50 -6.95 19.86
N ALA A 63 -13.55 -7.13 20.65
CA ALA A 63 -14.66 -8.04 20.30
C ALA A 63 -15.45 -7.57 19.07
N LEU A 64 -15.71 -6.26 18.94
CA LEU A 64 -16.39 -5.68 17.77
C LEU A 64 -15.54 -5.72 16.50
N LEU A 65 -14.23 -5.53 16.63
CA LEU A 65 -13.29 -5.76 15.52
C LEU A 65 -13.36 -7.20 15.03
N ALA A 66 -13.40 -8.18 15.95
CA ALA A 66 -13.48 -9.60 15.60
C ALA A 66 -14.74 -9.93 14.77
N ILE A 67 -15.91 -9.37 15.09
CA ILE A 67 -17.18 -9.69 14.40
C ILE A 67 -17.14 -9.35 12.90
N LYS A 68 -16.44 -8.29 12.48
CA LYS A 68 -16.33 -7.93 11.06
C LYS A 68 -15.37 -8.85 10.27
N TYR A 69 -14.43 -9.50 10.95
CA TYR A 69 -13.49 -10.47 10.38
C TYR A 69 -14.04 -11.91 10.33
N VAL A 70 -15.14 -12.22 11.02
CA VAL A 70 -15.66 -13.59 11.19
C VAL A 70 -16.27 -14.19 9.91
N ASN A 71 -16.62 -13.37 8.91
CA ASN A 71 -17.20 -13.89 7.65
C ASN A 71 -16.15 -14.30 6.60
N GLU A 72 -14.90 -13.85 6.73
CA GLU A 72 -13.84 -14.19 5.77
C GLU A 72 -13.13 -15.48 6.20
N PRO A 73 -12.94 -16.45 5.29
CA PRO A 73 -12.25 -17.69 5.63
C PRO A 73 -10.80 -17.38 6.02
N GLN A 74 -10.31 -18.02 7.07
CA GLN A 74 -8.93 -17.86 7.54
C GLN A 74 -7.98 -18.91 6.95
N THR A 75 -8.54 -19.94 6.32
CA THR A 75 -7.78 -21.06 5.76
C THR A 75 -8.39 -21.53 4.45
N TYR A 76 -7.55 -22.16 3.61
CA TYR A 76 -7.99 -22.81 2.37
C TYR A 76 -9.14 -23.81 2.63
N LYS A 77 -9.04 -24.61 3.69
CA LYS A 77 -10.07 -25.59 4.07
C LYS A 77 -11.42 -24.94 4.38
N GLN A 78 -11.41 -23.78 5.05
CA GLN A 78 -12.63 -23.02 5.30
C GLN A 78 -13.19 -22.40 4.01
N ALA A 79 -12.32 -21.85 3.15
CA ALA A 79 -12.74 -21.23 1.90
C ALA A 79 -13.43 -22.22 0.95
N ILE A 80 -12.88 -23.43 0.79
CA ILE A 80 -13.47 -24.47 -0.08
C ILE A 80 -14.70 -25.15 0.53
N ALA A 81 -14.89 -25.06 1.85
CA ALA A 81 -16.04 -25.61 2.55
C ALA A 81 -17.19 -24.60 2.72
N SER A 82 -16.98 -23.33 2.35
CA SER A 82 -17.99 -22.28 2.48
C SER A 82 -19.00 -22.32 1.33
N GLY A 83 -20.14 -21.64 1.51
CA GLY A 83 -21.16 -21.50 0.46
C GLY A 83 -20.65 -20.74 -0.78
N GLU A 84 -19.57 -19.98 -0.63
CA GLU A 84 -18.91 -19.16 -1.65
C GLU A 84 -17.64 -19.82 -2.22
N ALA A 85 -17.47 -21.14 -2.05
CA ALA A 85 -16.27 -21.87 -2.47
C ALA A 85 -15.90 -21.63 -3.95
N ALA A 86 -16.89 -21.52 -4.84
CA ALA A 86 -16.65 -21.25 -6.26
C ALA A 86 -16.05 -19.86 -6.51
N GLN A 87 -16.49 -18.84 -5.76
CA GLN A 87 -15.97 -17.48 -5.83
C GLN A 87 -14.55 -17.40 -5.28
N TRP A 88 -14.27 -18.10 -4.16
CA TRP A 88 -12.93 -18.20 -3.62
C TRP A 88 -11.97 -18.96 -4.54
N GLY A 89 -12.43 -20.06 -5.16
CA GLY A 89 -11.66 -20.80 -6.17
C GLY A 89 -11.22 -19.90 -7.32
N LYS A 90 -12.16 -19.19 -7.94
CA LYS A 90 -11.86 -18.21 -9.01
C LYS A 90 -10.86 -17.14 -8.57
N ALA A 91 -11.02 -16.63 -7.34
CA ALA A 91 -10.11 -15.61 -6.82
C ALA A 91 -8.68 -16.14 -6.61
N MET A 92 -8.54 -17.41 -6.18
CA MET A 92 -7.24 -18.07 -6.06
C MET A 92 -6.63 -18.38 -7.43
N ASP A 93 -7.43 -18.82 -8.40
CA ASP A 93 -6.98 -19.07 -9.77
C ASP A 93 -6.44 -17.78 -10.42
N CYS A 94 -7.14 -16.66 -10.24
CA CYS A 94 -6.66 -15.36 -10.71
C CYS A 94 -5.32 -14.95 -10.08
N GLU A 95 -5.12 -15.24 -8.79
CA GLU A 95 -3.84 -14.95 -8.11
C GLU A 95 -2.71 -15.84 -8.66
N ILE A 96 -2.93 -17.15 -8.80
CA ILE A 96 -1.93 -18.06 -9.38
C ILE A 96 -1.60 -17.67 -10.81
N HIS A 97 -2.60 -17.32 -11.61
CA HIS A 97 -2.38 -16.86 -12.98
C HIS A 97 -1.53 -15.58 -13.02
N SER A 98 -1.76 -14.65 -12.08
CA SER A 98 -0.92 -13.45 -11.96
C SER A 98 0.54 -13.80 -11.68
N HIS A 99 0.81 -14.86 -10.90
CA HIS A 99 2.17 -15.33 -10.66
C HIS A 99 2.82 -15.95 -11.88
N GLU A 100 2.05 -16.71 -12.66
CA GLU A 100 2.49 -17.33 -13.92
C GLU A 100 2.83 -16.27 -14.96
N GLU A 101 1.94 -15.29 -15.19
CA GLU A 101 2.17 -14.16 -16.10
C GLU A 101 3.42 -13.35 -15.72
N ASN A 102 3.68 -13.20 -14.42
CA ASN A 102 4.84 -12.48 -13.92
C ASN A 102 6.10 -13.35 -13.80
N GLU A 103 6.04 -14.64 -14.12
CA GLU A 103 7.15 -15.60 -13.95
C GLU A 103 7.77 -15.53 -12.54
N THR A 104 6.91 -15.43 -11.52
CA THR A 104 7.34 -15.12 -10.14
C THR A 104 8.27 -16.19 -9.57
N TRP A 105 8.10 -17.44 -9.99
CA TRP A 105 8.80 -18.60 -9.44
C TRP A 105 8.99 -19.72 -10.45
N VAL A 106 9.86 -20.68 -10.11
CA VAL A 106 10.11 -21.90 -10.89
C VAL A 106 10.03 -23.12 -9.98
N LEU A 107 9.43 -24.22 -10.45
CA LEU A 107 9.30 -25.44 -9.66
C LEU A 107 10.60 -26.24 -9.74
N VAL A 108 11.17 -26.59 -8.60
CA VAL A 108 12.42 -27.34 -8.52
C VAL A 108 12.33 -28.48 -7.48
N PRO A 109 13.12 -29.56 -7.64
CA PRO A 109 13.26 -30.57 -6.59
C PRO A 109 13.72 -29.93 -5.28
N ARG A 110 13.25 -30.45 -4.14
CA ARG A 110 13.57 -29.87 -2.83
C ARG A 110 15.07 -29.87 -2.56
N PRO A 111 15.70 -28.70 -2.37
CA PRO A 111 17.12 -28.63 -2.06
C PRO A 111 17.41 -29.15 -0.65
N ARG A 112 18.56 -29.80 -0.48
CA ARG A 112 19.03 -30.26 0.84
C ARG A 112 19.65 -29.09 1.62
N GLY A 113 19.31 -28.99 2.90
CA GLY A 113 19.92 -28.01 3.82
C GLY A 113 19.49 -26.56 3.64
N ARG A 114 18.54 -26.27 2.74
CA ARG A 114 17.98 -24.92 2.55
C ARG A 114 16.71 -24.71 3.38
N ASN A 115 16.49 -23.47 3.80
CA ASN A 115 15.24 -23.06 4.44
C ASN A 115 14.12 -23.03 3.39
N ILE A 116 13.02 -23.72 3.65
CA ILE A 116 11.83 -23.69 2.79
C ILE A 116 10.75 -22.92 3.55
N LEU A 117 10.38 -21.76 3.03
CA LEU A 117 9.38 -20.90 3.64
C LEU A 117 7.98 -21.43 3.37
N LYS A 118 7.12 -21.28 4.37
CA LYS A 118 5.69 -21.59 4.25
C LYS A 118 4.95 -20.41 3.67
N ASN A 119 3.79 -20.66 3.08
CA ASN A 119 2.85 -19.63 2.62
C ASN A 119 1.47 -19.79 3.27
N ARG A 120 0.58 -18.85 2.99
CA ARG A 120 -0.84 -18.92 3.32
C ARG A 120 -1.66 -18.11 2.32
N TRP A 121 -2.92 -18.51 2.18
CA TRP A 121 -3.92 -17.69 1.51
C TRP A 121 -4.47 -16.62 2.46
N VAL A 122 -4.65 -15.41 1.94
CA VAL A 122 -5.38 -14.32 2.61
C VAL A 122 -6.59 -14.00 1.76
N TYR A 123 -7.77 -14.08 2.37
CA TYR A 123 -9.06 -13.89 1.71
C TYR A 123 -9.67 -12.57 2.16
N VAL A 124 -10.20 -11.80 1.21
CA VAL A 124 -10.85 -10.50 1.47
C VAL A 124 -12.05 -10.35 0.55
N ILE A 125 -13.19 -9.95 1.10
CA ILE A 125 -14.35 -9.51 0.33
C ILE A 125 -14.27 -8.00 0.16
N LYS A 126 -14.30 -7.55 -1.10
CA LYS A 126 -14.44 -6.14 -1.43
C LYS A 126 -15.92 -5.81 -1.59
N TYR A 127 -16.33 -4.68 -1.03
CA TYR A 127 -17.70 -4.19 -1.06
C TYR A 127 -17.78 -2.87 -1.82
N LYS A 128 -18.90 -2.68 -2.51
CA LYS A 128 -19.26 -1.42 -3.15
C LYS A 128 -19.68 -0.37 -2.11
N PRO A 129 -19.77 0.92 -2.48
CA PRO A 129 -20.24 1.96 -1.56
C PRO A 129 -21.64 1.72 -0.99
N ASP A 130 -22.50 0.99 -1.70
CA ASP A 130 -23.85 0.61 -1.26
C ASP A 130 -23.87 -0.58 -0.28
N GLY A 131 -22.70 -1.15 0.05
CA GLY A 131 -22.56 -2.30 0.95
C GLY A 131 -22.75 -3.67 0.26
N SER A 132 -23.09 -3.71 -1.02
CA SER A 132 -23.13 -4.96 -1.78
C SER A 132 -21.73 -5.50 -2.08
N VAL A 133 -21.61 -6.80 -2.32
CA VAL A 133 -20.33 -7.42 -2.66
C VAL A 133 -19.87 -6.95 -4.04
N ASP A 134 -18.67 -6.38 -4.10
CA ASP A 134 -17.99 -6.01 -5.33
C ASP A 134 -17.27 -7.22 -5.93
N ARG A 135 -16.34 -7.81 -5.17
CA ARG A 135 -15.56 -8.98 -5.60
C ARG A 135 -14.92 -9.72 -4.44
N PHE A 136 -14.64 -10.99 -4.67
CA PHE A 136 -13.82 -11.83 -3.80
C PHE A 136 -12.36 -11.69 -4.22
N LYS A 137 -11.45 -11.56 -3.25
CA LYS A 137 -10.01 -11.43 -3.49
C LYS A 137 -9.27 -12.45 -2.64
N ALA A 138 -8.43 -13.26 -3.27
CA ALA A 138 -7.47 -14.11 -2.59
C ALA A 138 -6.06 -13.59 -2.92
N ARG A 139 -5.15 -13.67 -1.95
CA ARG A 139 -3.73 -13.38 -2.15
C ARG A 139 -2.88 -14.48 -1.58
N LEU A 140 -1.85 -14.87 -2.31
CA LEU A 140 -0.85 -15.79 -1.79
C LEU A 140 0.24 -15.00 -1.07
N VAL A 141 0.38 -15.26 0.23
CA VAL A 141 1.30 -14.52 1.08
C VAL A 141 2.29 -15.48 1.71
N ILE A 142 3.58 -15.21 1.52
CA ILE A 142 4.62 -15.98 2.18
C ILE A 142 4.69 -15.59 3.66
N LYS A 143 5.05 -16.55 4.52
CA LYS A 143 5.24 -16.33 5.95
C LYS A 143 6.61 -15.73 6.20
N GLY A 144 6.84 -14.48 5.77
CA GLY A 144 8.15 -13.83 5.87
C GLY A 144 8.67 -13.59 7.29
N PHE A 145 7.83 -13.72 8.32
CA PHE A 145 8.30 -13.78 9.71
C PHE A 145 9.18 -15.01 10.00
N LEU A 146 9.16 -16.02 9.12
CA LEU A 146 10.07 -17.18 9.17
C LEU A 146 11.41 -16.94 8.45
N GLN A 147 11.59 -15.78 7.79
CA GLN A 147 12.85 -15.43 7.14
C GLN A 147 13.94 -15.10 8.15
N LYS A 148 15.17 -15.50 7.82
CA LYS A 148 16.37 -15.27 8.62
C LYS A 148 17.23 -14.16 8.01
N TYR A 149 17.55 -13.16 8.82
CA TYR A 149 18.49 -12.11 8.44
C TYR A 149 19.87 -12.71 8.10
N GLY A 150 20.51 -12.19 7.06
CA GLY A 150 21.81 -12.65 6.56
C GLY A 150 21.75 -13.95 5.75
N ILE A 151 20.57 -14.56 5.60
CA ILE A 151 20.34 -15.75 4.76
C ILE A 151 19.27 -15.44 3.70
N ASP A 152 18.07 -15.07 4.15
CA ASP A 152 16.90 -14.86 3.28
C ASP A 152 16.71 -13.38 2.89
N TYR A 153 17.39 -12.47 3.57
CA TYR A 153 17.44 -11.04 3.28
C TYR A 153 18.60 -10.37 4.01
N THR A 154 19.08 -9.24 3.46
CA THR A 154 20.10 -8.39 4.09
C THR A 154 19.59 -6.96 4.31
N GLU A 155 18.78 -6.42 3.39
CA GLU A 155 18.19 -5.09 3.50
C GLU A 155 16.68 -5.11 3.24
N ILE A 156 15.94 -4.32 4.03
CA ILE A 156 14.47 -4.28 3.95
C ILE A 156 13.91 -2.86 3.83
N PHE A 157 14.77 -1.84 3.98
CA PHE A 157 14.30 -0.46 4.01
C PHE A 157 13.78 -0.05 2.64
N ALA A 158 12.55 0.47 2.63
CA ALA A 158 11.91 1.11 1.50
C ALA A 158 11.41 2.49 1.97
N PRO A 159 11.66 3.57 1.22
CA PRO A 159 11.14 4.87 1.57
C PRO A 159 9.61 4.92 1.38
N VAL A 160 8.98 5.86 2.07
CA VAL A 160 7.55 6.17 1.97
C VAL A 160 7.42 7.66 1.75
N VAL A 161 6.59 8.08 0.80
CA VAL A 161 6.37 9.50 0.53
C VAL A 161 5.79 10.19 1.76
N ARG A 162 6.34 11.35 2.09
CA ARG A 162 5.88 12.14 3.24
C ARG A 162 4.59 12.88 2.90
N MET A 163 3.67 12.92 3.86
CA MET A 163 2.37 13.57 3.69
C MET A 163 2.52 15.09 3.44
N GLU A 164 3.54 15.73 4.00
CA GLU A 164 3.82 17.16 3.76
C GLU A 164 4.20 17.41 2.29
N ILE A 165 4.92 16.47 1.68
CA ILE A 165 5.31 16.55 0.28
C ILE A 165 4.09 16.34 -0.61
N LEU A 166 3.22 15.37 -0.32
CA LEU A 166 1.96 15.21 -1.06
C LEU A 166 1.10 16.47 -1.01
N ARG A 167 0.94 17.09 0.16
CA ARG A 167 0.19 18.35 0.32
C ARG A 167 0.83 19.48 -0.49
N LEU A 168 2.16 19.58 -0.46
CA LEU A 168 2.89 20.57 -1.27
C LEU A 168 2.66 20.36 -2.77
N LEU A 169 2.76 19.11 -3.25
CA LEU A 169 2.54 18.79 -4.65
C LEU A 169 1.11 19.12 -5.10
N ILE A 170 0.11 18.83 -4.27
CA ILE A 170 -1.29 19.20 -4.53
C ILE A 170 -1.45 20.73 -4.56
N ALA A 171 -0.85 21.46 -3.61
CA ALA A 171 -0.90 22.92 -3.57
C ALA A 171 -0.23 23.54 -4.82
N LEU A 172 0.91 23.01 -5.26
CA LEU A 172 1.56 23.42 -6.51
C LEU A 172 0.66 23.15 -7.72
N ALA A 173 0.01 21.99 -7.77
CA ALA A 173 -0.89 21.67 -8.86
C ALA A 173 -2.10 22.62 -8.93
N ALA A 174 -2.63 23.05 -7.78
CA ALA A 174 -3.68 24.06 -7.72
C ALA A 174 -3.18 25.42 -8.24
N ALA A 175 -2.01 25.87 -7.77
CA ALA A 175 -1.44 27.17 -8.14
C ALA A 175 -1.10 27.27 -9.63
N MET A 176 -0.53 26.20 -10.19
CA MET A 176 -0.06 26.12 -11.58
C MET A 176 -1.10 25.56 -12.54
N ASP A 177 -2.29 25.21 -12.05
CA ASP A 177 -3.36 24.54 -12.80
C ASP A 177 -2.91 23.23 -13.50
N TRP A 178 -2.00 22.49 -12.87
CA TRP A 178 -1.53 21.20 -13.36
C TRP A 178 -2.57 20.10 -13.17
N GLU A 179 -2.50 19.06 -14.00
CA GLU A 179 -3.25 17.84 -13.78
C GLU A 179 -2.72 17.08 -12.58
N VAL A 180 -3.62 16.39 -11.89
CA VAL A 180 -3.33 15.50 -10.76
C VAL A 180 -4.06 14.20 -11.03
N GLU A 181 -3.36 13.26 -11.61
CA GLU A 181 -3.88 11.97 -12.07
C GLU A 181 -3.36 10.86 -11.18
N GLN A 182 -4.18 9.84 -10.96
CA GLN A 182 -3.83 8.69 -10.15
C GLN A 182 -3.71 7.44 -11.02
N MET A 183 -2.67 6.65 -10.75
CA MET A 183 -2.50 5.33 -11.33
C MET A 183 -2.21 4.31 -10.24
N ASP A 184 -2.68 3.09 -10.42
CA ASP A 184 -2.47 1.96 -9.51
C ASP A 184 -1.64 0.89 -10.23
N VAL A 185 -0.59 0.42 -9.58
CA VAL A 185 0.26 -0.66 -10.09
C VAL A 185 -0.35 -1.99 -9.66
N LYS A 186 -0.79 -2.78 -10.64
CA LYS A 186 -1.23 -4.15 -10.35
C LYS A 186 -0.02 -4.97 -9.91
N THR A 187 -0.25 -5.76 -8.85
CA THR A 187 0.72 -6.73 -8.34
C THR A 187 2.13 -6.14 -8.15
N ALA A 188 2.23 -4.92 -7.60
CA ALA A 188 3.48 -4.16 -7.44
C ALA A 188 4.67 -5.03 -6.97
N PHE A 189 4.49 -5.80 -5.89
CA PHE A 189 5.56 -6.64 -5.34
C PHE A 189 6.01 -7.81 -6.21
N LEU A 190 5.27 -8.17 -7.26
CA LEU A 190 5.61 -9.25 -8.19
C LEU A 190 6.46 -8.78 -9.38
N ASN A 191 6.71 -7.47 -9.50
CA ASN A 191 7.45 -6.92 -10.64
C ASN A 191 8.97 -6.98 -10.45
N GLY A 192 9.46 -6.94 -9.21
CA GLY A 192 10.88 -6.84 -8.92
C GLY A 192 11.57 -8.18 -8.68
N PHE A 193 12.78 -8.33 -9.23
CA PHE A 193 13.60 -9.53 -9.06
C PHE A 193 14.22 -9.60 -7.67
N LEU A 194 14.33 -10.82 -7.14
CA LEU A 194 15.04 -11.09 -5.90
C LEU A 194 16.51 -11.34 -6.20
N GLU A 195 17.38 -10.75 -5.38
CA GLU A 195 18.80 -11.11 -5.36
C GLU A 195 19.04 -12.39 -4.56
N GLU A 196 18.26 -12.60 -3.50
CA GLU A 196 18.36 -13.79 -2.65
C GLU A 196 17.67 -15.01 -3.26
N GLU A 197 18.28 -16.18 -3.04
CA GLU A 197 17.67 -17.46 -3.42
C GLU A 197 16.70 -17.93 -2.34
N ILE A 198 15.41 -17.64 -2.54
CA ILE A 198 14.34 -17.98 -1.59
C ILE A 198 13.51 -19.15 -2.11
N TYR A 199 13.27 -20.13 -1.24
CA TYR A 199 12.42 -21.28 -1.52
C TYR A 199 11.12 -21.22 -0.73
N MET A 200 10.02 -21.64 -1.36
CA MET A 200 8.69 -21.65 -0.78
C MET A 200 8.00 -23.01 -1.05
N GLU A 201 7.25 -23.51 -0.08
CA GLU A 201 6.37 -24.67 -0.28
C GLU A 201 5.34 -24.37 -1.38
N GLN A 202 4.84 -25.42 -2.05
CA GLN A 202 3.73 -25.27 -2.97
C GLN A 202 2.47 -24.81 -2.22
N PRO A 203 1.67 -23.89 -2.79
CA PRO A 203 0.44 -23.43 -2.13
C PRO A 203 -0.57 -24.57 -1.98
N VAL A 204 -1.23 -24.60 -0.84
CA VAL A 204 -2.30 -25.58 -0.59
C VAL A 204 -3.40 -25.39 -1.63
N GLY A 205 -3.84 -26.49 -2.26
CA GLY A 205 -4.80 -26.48 -3.37
C GLY A 205 -4.17 -26.45 -4.76
N TYR A 206 -2.88 -26.15 -4.87
CA TYR A 206 -2.16 -25.95 -6.13
C TYR A 206 -0.82 -26.71 -6.17
N VAL A 207 -0.77 -27.87 -5.50
CA VAL A 207 0.38 -28.78 -5.57
C VAL A 207 0.36 -29.50 -6.91
N GLN A 208 1.47 -29.51 -7.64
CA GLN A 208 1.57 -30.21 -8.92
C GLN A 208 1.55 -31.73 -8.73
N PRO A 209 0.61 -32.45 -9.38
CA PRO A 209 0.56 -33.91 -9.30
C PRO A 209 1.86 -34.57 -9.75
N GLY A 210 2.37 -35.52 -8.96
CA GLY A 210 3.63 -36.22 -9.22
C GLY A 210 4.90 -35.43 -8.87
N LYS A 211 4.75 -34.24 -8.30
CA LYS A 211 5.84 -33.37 -7.81
C LYS A 211 5.53 -32.84 -6.41
N GLU A 212 4.91 -33.65 -5.57
CA GLU A 212 4.45 -33.25 -4.23
C GLU A 212 5.61 -32.86 -3.31
N ASP A 213 6.81 -33.38 -3.56
CA ASP A 213 8.03 -33.07 -2.82
C ASP A 213 8.75 -31.81 -3.34
N HIS A 214 8.38 -31.28 -4.51
CA HIS A 214 9.02 -30.11 -5.09
C HIS A 214 8.62 -28.81 -4.38
N VAL A 215 9.46 -27.79 -4.56
CA VAL A 215 9.29 -26.45 -3.97
C VAL A 215 9.44 -25.39 -5.05
N TRP A 216 8.85 -24.22 -4.82
CA TRP A 216 9.03 -23.05 -5.66
C TRP A 216 10.32 -22.33 -5.26
N VAL A 217 11.21 -22.09 -6.22
CA VAL A 217 12.27 -21.08 -6.06
C VAL A 217 11.73 -19.75 -6.59
N LEU A 218 11.76 -18.71 -5.76
CA LEU A 218 11.29 -17.39 -6.14
C LEU A 218 12.32 -16.69 -7.03
N LYS A 219 11.86 -16.17 -8.17
CA LYS A 219 12.64 -15.30 -9.06
C LYS A 219 12.33 -13.83 -8.80
N LYS A 220 11.07 -13.54 -8.49
CA LYS A 220 10.59 -12.21 -8.15
C LYS A 220 10.03 -12.18 -6.74
N SER A 221 9.94 -10.97 -6.21
CA SER A 221 9.40 -10.71 -4.89
C SER A 221 7.92 -11.12 -4.79
N LEU A 222 7.46 -11.34 -3.56
CA LEU A 222 6.13 -11.84 -3.25
C LEU A 222 5.60 -11.15 -1.98
N TYR A 223 4.28 -11.03 -1.87
CA TYR A 223 3.63 -10.54 -0.66
C TYR A 223 4.09 -11.31 0.58
N GLY A 224 4.41 -10.55 1.64
CA GLY A 224 4.82 -11.11 2.93
C GLY A 224 6.32 -11.30 3.09
N LEU A 225 7.12 -11.19 2.01
CA LEU A 225 8.57 -11.09 2.14
C LEU A 225 8.93 -9.78 2.84
N LYS A 226 9.93 -9.82 3.73
CA LYS A 226 10.39 -8.64 4.46
C LYS A 226 10.98 -7.57 3.53
N GLN A 227 11.65 -7.97 2.46
CA GLN A 227 12.26 -7.07 1.48
C GLN A 227 11.33 -6.68 0.32
N ALA A 228 10.09 -7.21 0.25
CA ALA A 228 9.21 -6.96 -0.90
C ALA A 228 8.95 -5.48 -1.21
N PRO A 229 8.68 -4.60 -0.22
CA PRO A 229 8.50 -3.18 -0.48
C PRO A 229 9.76 -2.53 -1.07
N ARG A 230 10.94 -2.95 -0.60
CA ARG A 230 12.23 -2.45 -1.06
C ARG A 230 12.47 -2.85 -2.51
N VAL A 231 12.31 -4.13 -2.82
CA VAL A 231 12.52 -4.69 -4.16
C VAL A 231 11.62 -3.99 -5.18
N TRP A 232 10.35 -3.77 -4.83
CA TRP A 232 9.45 -3.00 -5.67
C TRP A 232 9.91 -1.56 -5.87
N TYR A 233 10.25 -0.86 -4.78
CA TYR A 233 10.69 0.52 -4.86
C TYR A 233 11.90 0.70 -5.77
N TYR A 234 12.93 -0.16 -5.66
CA TYR A 234 14.11 -0.08 -6.52
C TYR A 234 13.79 -0.41 -7.98
N THR A 235 12.91 -1.39 -8.21
CA THR A 235 12.43 -1.71 -9.57
C THR A 235 11.75 -0.50 -10.21
N PHE A 236 10.94 0.23 -9.45
CA PHE A 236 10.30 1.46 -9.90
C PHE A 236 11.31 2.58 -10.12
N TYR A 237 12.24 2.77 -9.17
CA TYR A 237 13.33 3.76 -9.25
C TYR A 237 14.14 3.59 -10.53
N GLU A 238 14.62 2.38 -10.82
CA GLU A 238 15.40 2.10 -12.02
C GLU A 238 14.63 2.42 -13.30
N ALA A 239 13.34 2.08 -13.34
CA ALA A 239 12.48 2.44 -14.47
C ALA A 239 12.36 3.96 -14.63
N MET A 240 12.21 4.71 -13.53
CA MET A 240 12.14 6.18 -13.59
C MET A 240 13.46 6.79 -14.07
N MET A 241 14.60 6.30 -13.58
CA MET A 241 15.92 6.78 -13.99
C MET A 241 16.20 6.48 -15.47
N ALA A 242 15.82 5.28 -15.94
CA ALA A 242 15.93 4.92 -17.36
C ALA A 242 15.08 5.82 -18.27
N GLU A 243 13.93 6.27 -17.77
CA GLU A 243 13.08 7.25 -18.43
C GLU A 243 13.57 8.71 -18.26
N GLY A 244 14.73 8.93 -17.63
CA GLY A 244 15.33 10.26 -17.48
C GLY A 244 14.64 11.16 -16.45
N PHE A 245 13.93 10.59 -15.48
CA PHE A 245 13.51 11.33 -14.29
C PHE A 245 14.70 11.59 -13.37
N VAL A 246 14.59 12.65 -12.57
CA VAL A 246 15.49 12.93 -11.45
C VAL A 246 14.74 12.71 -10.15
N GLN A 247 15.33 11.95 -9.24
CA GLN A 247 14.76 11.74 -7.92
C GLN A 247 14.96 12.98 -7.03
N LEU A 248 13.91 13.34 -6.27
CA LEU A 248 13.96 14.43 -5.32
C LEU A 248 14.75 14.03 -4.07
N ILE A 249 15.82 14.77 -3.75
CA ILE A 249 16.69 14.49 -2.60
C ILE A 249 15.94 14.58 -1.27
N LYS A 250 14.96 15.49 -1.16
CA LYS A 250 14.16 15.67 0.07
C LYS A 250 13.09 14.60 0.26
N ASP A 251 12.76 13.83 -0.78
CA ASP A 251 11.81 12.73 -0.69
C ASP A 251 12.07 11.74 -1.82
N HIS A 252 12.68 10.60 -1.49
CA HIS A 252 13.10 9.61 -2.48
C HIS A 252 11.91 8.90 -3.18
N CYS A 253 10.67 9.14 -2.75
CA CYS A 253 9.49 8.67 -3.44
C CYS A 253 8.96 9.65 -4.48
N VAL A 254 9.64 10.77 -4.73
CA VAL A 254 9.24 11.77 -5.73
C VAL A 254 10.26 11.83 -6.86
N PHE A 255 9.75 11.77 -8.09
CA PHE A 255 10.52 11.79 -9.32
C PHE A 255 10.04 12.94 -10.19
N ILE A 256 10.97 13.74 -10.73
CA ILE A 256 10.67 14.93 -11.52
C ILE A 256 11.33 14.82 -12.89
N LYS A 257 10.58 15.10 -13.94
CA LYS A 257 11.09 15.22 -15.30
C LYS A 257 10.57 16.50 -15.93
N THR A 258 11.46 17.20 -16.63
CA THR A 258 11.13 18.45 -17.33
C THR A 258 11.48 18.34 -18.80
N ARG A 259 10.65 18.90 -19.68
CA ARG A 259 10.91 19.01 -21.12
C ARG A 259 10.50 20.39 -21.62
N GLY A 260 11.48 21.28 -21.77
CA GLY A 260 11.20 22.68 -22.05
C GLY A 260 10.44 23.32 -20.90
N LYS A 261 9.21 23.77 -21.16
CA LYS A 261 8.30 24.34 -20.14
C LYS A 261 7.38 23.30 -19.50
N GLU A 262 7.35 22.08 -20.04
CA GLU A 262 6.53 21.00 -19.52
C GLU A 262 7.22 20.34 -18.32
N ILE A 263 6.42 19.93 -17.33
CA ILE A 263 6.89 19.24 -16.13
C ILE A 263 5.97 18.06 -15.84
N CYS A 264 6.57 16.96 -15.39
CA CYS A 264 5.88 15.82 -14.84
C CYS A 264 6.56 15.42 -13.53
N ILE A 265 5.75 15.27 -12.48
CA ILE A 265 6.14 14.85 -11.16
C ILE A 265 5.38 13.57 -10.85
N ILE A 266 6.09 12.52 -10.48
CA ILE A 266 5.49 11.25 -10.05
C ILE A 266 5.85 11.04 -8.59
N SER A 267 4.86 10.89 -7.72
CA SER A 267 5.06 10.40 -6.36
C SER A 267 4.57 8.97 -6.24
N VAL A 268 5.35 8.10 -5.59
CA VAL A 268 5.01 6.70 -5.33
C VAL A 268 4.72 6.46 -3.85
N TYR A 269 3.56 5.85 -3.56
CA TYR A 269 3.23 5.26 -2.27
C TYR A 269 2.90 3.78 -2.50
N VAL A 270 3.89 2.90 -2.35
CA VAL A 270 3.72 1.47 -2.61
C VAL A 270 3.11 1.23 -4.01
N ASP A 271 1.85 0.82 -4.12
CA ASP A 271 1.11 0.56 -5.36
C ASP A 271 0.42 1.80 -5.96
N ASP A 272 0.17 2.85 -5.16
CA ASP A 272 -0.44 4.10 -5.61
C ASP A 272 0.61 5.07 -6.20
N LEU A 273 0.34 5.55 -7.42
CA LEU A 273 1.10 6.61 -8.08
C LEU A 273 0.24 7.87 -8.25
N LEU A 274 0.81 9.01 -7.91
CA LEU A 274 0.26 10.32 -8.24
C LEU A 274 1.12 10.95 -9.34
N VAL A 275 0.51 11.24 -10.50
CA VAL A 275 1.17 11.81 -11.68
C VAL A 275 0.67 13.24 -11.85
N ILE A 276 1.56 14.21 -11.68
CA ILE A 276 1.23 15.63 -11.62
C ILE A 276 1.99 16.39 -12.68
N GLY A 277 1.33 17.31 -13.37
CA GLY A 277 2.03 18.19 -14.31
C GLY A 277 1.17 18.69 -15.44
N SER A 278 1.82 19.08 -16.52
CA SER A 278 1.12 19.54 -17.71
C SER A 278 0.38 18.40 -18.41
N LYS A 279 -0.84 18.66 -18.87
CA LYS A 279 -1.77 17.63 -19.39
C LYS A 279 -1.15 16.73 -20.46
N ALA A 280 -0.46 17.32 -21.45
CA ALA A 280 0.16 16.55 -22.53
C ALA A 280 1.26 15.63 -22.00
N PHE A 281 2.10 16.14 -21.10
CA PHE A 281 3.23 15.38 -20.59
C PHE A 281 2.82 14.31 -19.57
N VAL A 282 1.82 14.60 -18.73
CA VAL A 282 1.18 13.60 -17.85
C VAL A 282 0.63 12.45 -18.68
N SER A 283 -0.14 12.72 -19.74
CA SER A 283 -0.70 11.66 -20.60
C SER A 283 0.41 10.78 -21.21
N GLU A 284 1.47 11.39 -21.72
CA GLU A 284 2.62 10.65 -22.28
C GLU A 284 3.30 9.77 -21.21
N MET A 285 3.53 10.28 -20.00
CA MET A 285 4.16 9.52 -18.93
C MET A 285 3.26 8.37 -18.45
N LYS A 286 1.93 8.57 -18.40
CA LYS A 286 0.98 7.48 -18.09
C LYS A 286 1.07 6.36 -19.13
N ASP A 287 1.25 6.68 -20.41
CA ASP A 287 1.42 5.66 -21.45
C ASP A 287 2.76 4.93 -21.35
N ILE A 288 3.84 5.62 -20.96
CA ILE A 288 5.13 4.97 -20.66
C ILE A 288 4.98 4.00 -19.48
N LEU A 289 4.33 4.43 -18.39
CA LEU A 289 4.07 3.59 -17.23
C LEU A 289 3.25 2.35 -17.59
N LYS A 290 2.19 2.49 -18.41
CA LYS A 290 1.35 1.38 -18.91
C LYS A 290 2.13 0.39 -19.78
N ARG A 291 3.15 0.83 -20.51
CA ARG A 291 4.03 -0.06 -21.28
C ARG A 291 5.02 -0.81 -20.40
N ARG A 292 5.45 -0.19 -19.30
CA ARG A 292 6.48 -0.75 -18.41
C ARG A 292 5.92 -1.69 -17.35
N PHE A 293 4.74 -1.37 -16.82
CA PHE A 293 4.10 -2.07 -15.72
C PHE A 293 2.63 -2.34 -16.06
N GLN A 294 2.04 -3.36 -15.44
CA GLN A 294 0.60 -3.54 -15.50
C GLN A 294 -0.07 -2.47 -14.64
N MET A 295 -0.67 -1.46 -15.29
CA MET A 295 -1.27 -0.32 -14.62
C MET A 295 -2.79 -0.32 -14.73
N THR A 296 -3.45 0.19 -13.70
CA THR A 296 -4.83 0.69 -13.77
C THR A 296 -4.80 2.22 -13.73
N ASP A 297 -5.48 2.83 -14.68
CA ASP A 297 -5.64 4.29 -14.75
C ASP A 297 -6.90 4.69 -13.98
N LEU A 298 -6.74 5.44 -12.89
CA LEU A 298 -7.84 5.87 -12.03
C LEU A 298 -8.34 7.28 -12.39
N GLY A 299 -7.72 7.94 -13.38
CA GLY A 299 -8.07 9.28 -13.82
C GLY A 299 -7.68 10.36 -12.80
N GLY A 300 -8.40 11.48 -12.82
CA GLY A 300 -8.20 12.57 -11.88
C GLY A 300 -8.36 12.12 -10.42
N VAL A 301 -7.42 12.53 -9.56
CA VAL A 301 -7.42 12.08 -8.17
C VAL A 301 -8.71 12.48 -7.46
N SER A 302 -9.36 11.50 -6.84
CA SER A 302 -10.55 11.71 -6.00
C SER A 302 -10.34 11.16 -4.60
N TYR A 303 -9.54 10.09 -4.47
CA TYR A 303 -9.19 9.48 -3.20
C TYR A 303 -7.70 9.12 -3.16
N LEU A 304 -6.97 9.61 -2.17
CA LEU A 304 -5.54 9.31 -2.00
C LEU A 304 -5.23 9.13 -0.52
N LEU A 305 -4.75 7.94 -0.12
CA LEU A 305 -4.31 7.64 1.26
C LEU A 305 -5.31 8.06 2.35
N GLY A 306 -6.61 7.86 2.09
CA GLY A 306 -7.69 8.23 3.01
C GLY A 306 -8.16 9.68 2.91
N TRP A 307 -7.57 10.50 2.05
CA TRP A 307 -8.07 11.83 1.69
C TRP A 307 -9.11 11.73 0.59
N HIS A 308 -10.19 12.49 0.71
CA HIS A 308 -11.05 12.88 -0.38
C HIS A 308 -10.53 14.18 -0.99
N ILE A 309 -10.44 14.22 -2.31
CA ILE A 309 -9.86 15.35 -3.04
C ILE A 309 -10.89 15.88 -4.04
N GLU A 310 -11.17 17.18 -3.97
CA GLU A 310 -12.12 17.86 -4.85
C GLU A 310 -11.45 19.07 -5.49
N ARG A 311 -11.44 19.11 -6.83
CA ARG A 311 -10.82 20.22 -7.58
C ARG A 311 -11.87 21.19 -8.10
N ARG A 312 -11.68 22.49 -7.82
CA ARG A 312 -12.42 23.62 -8.40
C ARG A 312 -11.48 24.42 -9.28
N ARG A 313 -11.44 24.06 -10.57
CA ARG A 313 -10.46 24.58 -11.55
C ARG A 313 -10.61 26.10 -11.77
N SER A 314 -11.84 26.62 -11.81
CA SER A 314 -12.12 28.06 -11.96
C SER A 314 -11.59 28.92 -10.81
N GLU A 315 -11.55 28.34 -9.60
CA GLU A 315 -11.08 29.02 -8.39
C GLU A 315 -9.60 28.72 -8.09
N ARG A 316 -8.97 27.81 -8.86
CA ARG A 316 -7.63 27.26 -8.57
C ARG A 316 -7.52 26.68 -7.15
N ILE A 317 -8.57 25.99 -6.70
CA ILE A 317 -8.61 25.35 -5.39
C ILE A 317 -8.65 23.83 -5.56
N ILE A 318 -7.87 23.14 -4.74
CA ILE A 318 -8.03 21.70 -4.48
C ILE A 318 -8.33 21.55 -2.99
N PHE A 319 -9.54 21.09 -2.68
CA PHE A 319 -9.96 20.77 -1.32
C PHE A 319 -9.52 19.35 -0.98
N VAL A 320 -8.90 19.20 0.18
CA VAL A 320 -8.47 17.91 0.74
C VAL A 320 -9.17 17.75 2.08
N HIS A 321 -9.98 16.71 2.23
CA HIS A 321 -10.72 16.45 3.47
C HIS A 321 -10.84 14.96 3.77
N GLN A 322 -11.24 14.60 4.99
CA GLN A 322 -11.35 13.21 5.45
C GLN A 322 -12.74 12.92 6.02
N GLU A 323 -13.78 13.59 5.50
CA GLU A 323 -15.16 13.48 6.00
C GLU A 323 -15.59 12.02 6.09
N LYS A 324 -15.41 11.24 5.03
CA LYS A 324 -15.77 9.81 4.99
C LYS A 324 -15.05 8.97 6.06
N TYR A 325 -13.81 9.30 6.38
CA TYR A 325 -13.07 8.62 7.46
C TYR A 325 -13.67 9.01 8.82
N ALA A 326 -13.88 10.31 9.06
CA ALA A 326 -14.51 10.80 10.28
C ALA A 326 -15.91 10.19 10.50
N THR A 327 -16.76 10.16 9.47
CA THR A 327 -18.09 9.53 9.54
C THR A 327 -17.97 8.04 9.85
N LYS A 328 -17.05 7.31 9.19
CA LYS A 328 -16.82 5.89 9.51
C LYS A 328 -16.38 5.67 10.96
N VAL A 329 -15.58 6.57 11.51
CA VAL A 329 -15.18 6.52 12.93
C VAL A 329 -16.40 6.76 13.82
N LEU A 330 -17.19 7.79 13.55
CA LEU A 330 -18.41 8.08 14.32
C LEU A 330 -19.40 6.91 14.28
N ASP A 331 -19.69 6.37 13.09
CA ASP A 331 -20.56 5.21 12.92
C ASP A 331 -20.03 4.00 13.68
N ARG A 332 -18.71 3.74 13.59
CA ARG A 332 -18.05 2.61 14.27
C ARG A 332 -18.20 2.68 15.79
N PHE A 333 -18.25 3.87 16.37
CA PHE A 333 -18.41 4.07 17.81
C PHE A 333 -19.85 4.40 18.23
N GLY A 334 -20.82 4.33 17.31
CA GLY A 334 -22.22 4.68 17.59
C GLY A 334 -22.44 6.17 17.89
N LEU A 335 -21.49 7.03 17.52
CA LEU A 335 -21.50 8.46 17.77
C LEU A 335 -22.05 9.26 16.58
N ALA A 336 -22.67 8.61 15.60
CA ALA A 336 -23.22 9.24 14.40
C ALA A 336 -24.27 10.34 14.71
N GLN A 337 -24.92 10.26 15.87
CA GLN A 337 -25.91 11.25 16.33
C GLN A 337 -25.39 12.15 17.47
N CYS A 338 -24.12 12.03 17.85
CA CYS A 338 -23.55 12.89 18.88
C CYS A 338 -23.49 14.33 18.39
N ARG A 339 -23.99 15.26 19.20
CA ARG A 339 -23.89 16.69 18.94
C ARG A 339 -22.59 17.20 19.59
N PRO A 340 -21.81 18.04 18.89
CA PRO A 340 -20.56 18.60 19.42
C PRO A 340 -20.78 19.55 20.60
#